data_AF-A0A2P4Z7E5-F1
#
_entry.id   AF-A0A2P4Z7E5-F1
#
_cell.length_a   1.000
_cell.length_b   1.000
_cell.length_c   1.000
_cell.angle_alpha   90.00
_cell.angle_beta   90.00
_cell.angle_gamma   90.00
#
_symmetry.space_group_name_H-M   'P 1'
#
loop_
_entity.id
_entity.type
_entity.pdbx_description
1 polymer ?
#
loop_
_entity_poly.entity_id
_entity_poly.type
_entity_poly.pdbx_seq_one_letter_code
_entity_poly.pdbx_strand_id
1 'polypeptide(L)'
;MARGRIPAPVMQNDDNHSNLSEDSPPPYSEYDGEDEIDENEKAALAPLGLLNGRYDISSPYVTDEWPYCGSDFELDLTISGSKLWGQFDLGLIEGLIYFEERPRRSSNKRVPFRWRGYETGENSGFAGDGNEGWIRFLGGGRIKGYFDYQRIYFQGQRKSGQRSKSGIDVSTLQSKWDKFEEEKYWW
;
A
#
# COMPACT_ATOMS: atom_id res chain seq x y z
N MET A 1 -51.93 30.77 -46.45
CA MET A 1 -53.04 30.02 -45.81
C MET A 1 -52.68 28.55 -45.81
N ALA A 2 -52.22 28.01 -44.68
CA ALA A 2 -51.78 26.61 -44.54
C ALA A 2 -52.89 25.76 -43.90
N ARG A 3 -53.08 24.55 -44.45
CA ARG A 3 -54.17 23.61 -44.13
C ARG A 3 -53.93 22.90 -42.80
N GLY A 4 -54.97 22.86 -41.96
CA GLY A 4 -54.99 22.13 -40.69
C GLY A 4 -55.26 20.64 -40.82
N ARG A 5 -55.11 19.92 -39.71
CA ARG A 5 -55.61 18.55 -39.49
C ARG A 5 -56.13 18.43 -38.06
N ILE A 6 -57.23 17.68 -37.95
CA ILE A 6 -58.22 17.54 -36.86
C ILE A 6 -57.65 16.73 -35.65
N PRO A 7 -58.19 16.89 -34.42
CA PRO A 7 -57.60 16.44 -33.16
C PRO A 7 -58.10 15.06 -32.70
N ALA A 8 -57.52 14.53 -31.62
CA ALA A 8 -58.06 13.44 -30.80
C ALA A 8 -58.43 13.96 -29.39
N PRO A 9 -59.50 13.43 -28.74
CA PRO A 9 -60.02 14.00 -27.50
C PRO A 9 -59.47 13.32 -26.22
N VAL A 10 -59.06 14.20 -25.31
CA VAL A 10 -59.17 14.29 -23.82
C VAL A 10 -59.81 13.14 -23.04
N MET A 11 -59.21 12.78 -21.88
CA MET A 11 -59.81 12.73 -20.51
C MET A 11 -58.68 12.92 -19.46
N GLN A 12 -58.50 14.14 -18.93
CA GLN A 12 -58.88 14.61 -17.57
C GLN A 12 -58.32 13.72 -16.44
N ASN A 13 -57.24 14.11 -15.77
CA ASN A 13 -57.08 15.09 -14.68
C ASN A 13 -57.16 14.37 -13.32
N ASP A 14 -56.12 14.54 -12.50
CA ASP A 14 -56.27 14.94 -11.08
C ASP A 14 -54.88 15.32 -10.53
N ASP A 15 -54.72 16.62 -10.32
CA ASP A 15 -53.98 17.35 -9.28
C ASP A 15 -52.90 16.59 -8.48
N ASN A 16 -51.64 17.07 -8.56
CA ASN A 16 -51.03 17.74 -7.40
C ASN A 16 -49.71 18.45 -7.75
N HIS A 17 -49.53 19.60 -7.11
CA HIS A 17 -48.42 20.53 -7.22
C HIS A 17 -47.05 19.94 -6.83
N SER A 18 -46.00 20.55 -7.42
CA SER A 18 -44.81 21.13 -6.78
C SER A 18 -43.40 20.51 -7.00
N ASN A 19 -42.53 21.43 -7.46
CA ASN A 19 -41.08 21.56 -7.23
C ASN A 19 -40.09 20.63 -7.93
N LEU A 20 -39.75 21.03 -9.17
CA LEU A 20 -38.39 20.87 -9.71
C LEU A 20 -37.42 21.67 -8.84
N SER A 21 -36.71 21.00 -7.94
CA SER A 21 -35.55 21.55 -7.24
C SER A 21 -34.31 20.91 -7.84
N GLU A 22 -33.41 21.75 -8.35
CA GLU A 22 -32.06 21.39 -8.80
C GLU A 22 -31.31 20.69 -7.66
N ASP A 23 -31.21 19.36 -7.72
CA ASP A 23 -30.33 18.61 -6.84
C ASP A 23 -28.92 18.63 -7.47
N SER A 24 -28.19 19.72 -7.22
CA SER A 24 -26.75 19.72 -7.42
C SER A 24 -26.16 18.58 -6.60
N PRO A 25 -25.30 17.72 -7.15
CA PRO A 25 -24.67 16.68 -6.36
C PRO A 25 -23.93 17.32 -5.18
N PRO A 26 -23.94 16.69 -3.99
CA PRO A 26 -23.23 17.23 -2.84
C PRO A 26 -21.76 17.46 -3.24
N PRO A 27 -21.11 18.50 -2.67
CA PRO A 27 -19.69 18.72 -2.91
C PRO A 27 -18.97 17.42 -2.55
N TYR A 28 -18.08 16.95 -3.43
CA TYR A 28 -17.22 15.81 -3.16
C TYR A 28 -16.55 16.03 -1.79
N SER A 29 -17.04 15.34 -0.77
CA SER A 29 -16.29 15.17 0.46
C SER A 29 -15.06 14.37 0.07
N GLU A 30 -13.87 14.96 0.19
CA GLU A 30 -12.63 14.20 0.23
C GLU A 30 -12.83 13.10 1.26
N TYR A 31 -12.96 11.87 0.78
CA TYR A 31 -13.02 10.69 1.63
C TYR A 31 -11.59 10.48 2.11
N ASP A 32 -11.18 11.28 3.09
CA ASP A 32 -10.06 10.96 3.95
C ASP A 32 -10.50 9.72 4.72
N GLY A 33 -10.27 8.56 4.11
CA GLY A 33 -10.38 7.25 4.74
C GLY A 33 -9.36 7.19 5.86
N GLU A 34 -9.65 7.86 6.98
CA GLU A 34 -9.08 7.56 8.27
C GLU A 34 -9.52 6.14 8.59
N ASP A 35 -8.68 5.15 8.25
CA ASP A 35 -8.83 3.79 8.74
C ASP A 35 -9.13 3.90 10.24
N GLU A 36 -10.27 3.36 10.69
CA GLU A 36 -10.64 3.35 12.09
C GLU A 36 -9.45 2.85 12.91
N ILE A 37 -8.85 3.76 13.67
CA ILE A 37 -7.76 3.43 14.58
C ILE A 37 -8.41 2.54 15.65
N ASP A 38 -8.06 1.26 15.64
CA ASP A 38 -8.44 0.29 16.67
C ASP A 38 -8.33 0.96 18.04
N GLU A 39 -9.34 0.86 18.90
CA GLU A 39 -9.33 1.48 20.23
C GLU A 39 -8.12 1.05 21.07
N ASN A 40 -7.53 -0.12 20.76
CA ASN A 40 -6.26 -0.60 21.33
C ASN A 40 -5.02 0.20 20.85
N GLU A 41 -5.08 0.86 19.68
CA GLU A 41 -4.05 1.74 19.13
C GLU A 41 -4.13 3.20 19.62
N LYS A 42 -5.13 3.56 20.44
CA LYS A 42 -5.15 4.82 21.22
C LYS A 42 -4.14 4.84 22.37
N ALA A 43 -3.60 3.68 22.75
CA ALA A 43 -2.49 3.60 23.69
C ALA A 43 -1.25 4.31 23.12
N ALA A 44 -0.48 5.00 23.97
CA ALA A 44 0.75 5.64 23.55
C ALA A 44 1.68 4.61 22.88
N LEU A 45 2.03 4.85 21.62
CA LEU A 45 2.90 3.94 20.87
C LEU A 45 4.25 3.82 21.57
N ALA A 46 4.79 2.60 21.58
CA ALA A 46 6.15 2.36 22.05
C ALA A 46 7.16 3.20 21.24
N PRO A 47 8.35 3.51 21.78
CA PRO A 47 9.40 4.17 21.01
C PRO A 47 9.73 3.41 19.72
N LEU A 48 10.11 4.14 18.67
CA LEU A 48 10.43 3.56 17.36
C LEU A 48 11.49 2.44 17.44
N GLY A 49 12.51 2.65 18.28
CA GLY A 49 13.61 1.70 18.43
C GLY A 49 14.52 1.66 17.19
N LEU A 50 15.20 0.52 17.00
CA LEU A 50 16.05 0.28 15.85
C LEU A 50 15.21 -0.14 14.64
N LEU A 51 15.37 0.58 13.52
CA LEU A 51 14.76 0.18 12.25
C LEU A 51 15.53 -0.96 11.59
N ASN A 52 16.87 -0.93 11.69
CA ASN A 52 17.73 -1.87 11.00
C ASN A 52 17.53 -3.30 11.47
N GLY A 53 17.56 -4.23 10.53
CA GLY A 53 17.53 -5.67 10.77
C GLY A 53 16.30 -6.33 10.17
N ARG A 54 16.12 -7.59 10.55
CA ARG A 54 15.13 -8.49 9.97
C ARG A 54 13.83 -8.47 10.75
N TYR A 55 12.74 -8.51 10.01
CA TYR A 55 11.38 -8.60 10.49
C TYR A 55 10.80 -9.92 10.01
N ASP A 56 10.18 -10.66 10.92
CA ASP A 56 9.25 -11.72 10.55
C ASP A 56 7.97 -11.05 10.06
N ILE A 57 7.55 -11.40 8.86
CA ILE A 57 6.35 -10.87 8.21
C ILE A 57 5.28 -11.95 8.19
N SER A 58 4.02 -11.54 8.33
CA SER A 58 2.87 -12.40 8.09
C SER A 58 1.83 -11.65 7.28
N SER A 59 1.21 -12.36 6.34
CA SER A 59 0.09 -11.87 5.53
C SER A 59 -0.95 -12.99 5.44
N PRO A 60 -2.02 -12.93 6.25
CA PRO A 60 -3.09 -13.93 6.18
C PRO A 60 -3.68 -14.03 4.77
N TYR A 61 -3.87 -12.90 4.09
CA TYR A 61 -4.34 -12.86 2.72
C TYR A 61 -3.48 -13.69 1.76
N VAL A 62 -2.15 -13.54 1.82
CA VAL A 62 -1.25 -14.31 0.94
C VAL A 62 -1.30 -15.79 1.29
N THR A 63 -1.27 -16.13 2.58
CA THR A 63 -1.29 -17.53 3.03
C THR A 63 -2.62 -18.24 2.72
N ASP A 64 -3.74 -17.51 2.73
CA ASP A 64 -5.07 -18.08 2.46
C ASP A 64 -5.33 -18.23 0.94
N GLU A 65 -4.99 -17.22 0.15
CA GLU A 65 -5.21 -17.23 -1.32
C GLU A 65 -4.16 -18.05 -2.07
N TRP A 66 -2.91 -18.04 -1.60
CA TRP A 66 -1.80 -18.80 -2.18
C TRP A 66 -1.08 -19.67 -1.13
N PRO A 67 -1.71 -20.75 -0.61
CA PRO A 67 -1.12 -21.58 0.44
C PRO A 67 0.22 -22.22 0.07
N TYR A 68 0.50 -22.39 -1.22
CA TYR A 68 1.78 -22.93 -1.70
C TYR A 68 2.97 -21.98 -1.52
N CYS A 69 2.72 -20.68 -1.32
CA CYS A 69 3.76 -19.68 -0.99
C CYS A 69 4.23 -19.81 0.47
N GLY A 70 3.50 -20.53 1.32
CA GLY A 70 3.82 -20.70 2.75
C GLY A 70 3.49 -19.46 3.58
N SER A 71 4.24 -19.28 4.68
CA SER A 71 4.03 -18.20 5.65
C SER A 71 5.32 -17.61 6.21
N ASP A 72 6.48 -18.08 5.74
CA ASP A 72 7.80 -17.68 6.23
C ASP A 72 8.29 -16.45 5.47
N PHE A 73 7.56 -15.34 5.62
CA PHE A 73 7.86 -14.09 4.92
C PHE A 73 8.84 -13.24 5.72
N GLU A 74 9.72 -12.52 5.02
CA GLU A 74 10.77 -11.73 5.66
C GLU A 74 10.93 -10.34 5.02
N LEU A 75 11.34 -9.38 5.86
CA LEU A 75 11.77 -8.06 5.44
C LEU A 75 13.04 -7.67 6.20
N ASP A 76 14.13 -7.35 5.51
CA ASP A 76 15.34 -6.79 6.12
C ASP A 76 15.44 -5.31 5.77
N LEU A 77 15.52 -4.44 6.78
CA LEU A 77 15.61 -2.99 6.62
C LEU A 77 17.03 -2.48 6.90
N THR A 78 17.48 -1.54 6.07
CA THR A 78 18.80 -0.90 6.16
C THR A 78 18.70 0.62 5.98
N ILE A 79 19.10 1.36 7.01
CA ILE A 79 19.20 2.82 6.97
C ILE A 79 20.38 3.25 6.10
N SER A 80 20.15 4.22 5.21
CA SER A 80 21.18 4.94 4.47
C SER A 80 20.97 6.46 4.60
N GLY A 81 21.60 7.08 5.59
CA GLY A 81 21.42 8.50 5.89
C GLY A 81 19.98 8.83 6.31
N SER A 82 19.29 9.63 5.49
CA SER A 82 17.86 9.95 5.65
C SER A 82 16.94 8.92 5.03
N LYS A 83 17.44 8.06 4.15
CA LYS A 83 16.69 7.06 3.39
C LYS A 83 16.63 5.74 4.14
N LEU A 84 15.66 4.90 3.77
CA LEU A 84 15.55 3.53 4.26
C LEU A 84 15.42 2.62 3.04
N TRP A 85 16.20 1.55 3.04
CA TRP A 85 16.12 0.49 2.05
C TRP A 85 15.61 -0.77 2.74
N GLY A 86 15.03 -1.67 1.96
CA GLY A 86 14.79 -3.02 2.44
C GLY A 86 14.82 -4.04 1.32
N GLN A 87 15.11 -5.28 1.71
CA GLN A 87 14.90 -6.46 0.87
C GLN A 87 13.76 -7.27 1.48
N PHE A 88 12.79 -7.68 0.66
CA PHE A 88 11.61 -8.42 1.09
C PHE A 88 11.44 -9.71 0.31
N ASP A 89 10.77 -10.67 0.95
CA ASP A 89 10.26 -11.89 0.36
C ASP A 89 8.90 -12.18 1.02
N LEU A 90 7.83 -12.13 0.23
CA LEU A 90 6.45 -12.44 0.66
C LEU A 90 5.94 -13.75 0.05
N GLY A 91 6.84 -14.60 -0.48
CA GLY A 91 6.51 -15.85 -1.15
C GLY A 91 5.92 -15.65 -2.55
N LEU A 92 4.93 -14.77 -2.72
CA LEU A 92 4.35 -14.42 -4.03
C LEU A 92 5.20 -13.41 -4.80
N ILE A 93 5.72 -12.41 -4.09
CA ILE A 93 6.62 -11.39 -4.64
C ILE A 93 7.87 -11.27 -3.78
N GLU A 94 8.99 -11.05 -4.43
CA GLU A 94 10.27 -10.77 -3.78
C GLU A 94 10.97 -9.58 -4.43
N GLY A 95 11.78 -8.85 -3.66
CA GLY A 95 12.47 -7.70 -4.21
C GLY A 95 13.00 -6.72 -3.18
N LEU A 96 12.99 -5.45 -3.57
CA LEU A 96 13.49 -4.33 -2.80
C LEU A 96 12.41 -3.28 -2.55
N ILE A 97 12.44 -2.68 -1.37
CA ILE A 97 11.68 -1.46 -1.06
C ILE A 97 12.62 -0.30 -0.80
N TYR A 98 12.17 0.90 -1.15
CA TYR A 98 12.90 2.14 -0.99
C TYR A 98 11.99 3.25 -0.43
N PHE A 99 12.42 3.82 0.69
CA PHE A 99 11.82 5.00 1.29
C PHE A 99 12.75 6.20 1.08
N GLU A 100 12.19 7.28 0.56
CA GLU A 100 12.91 8.54 0.41
C GLU A 100 13.24 9.18 1.77
N GLU A 101 12.32 9.06 2.74
CA GLU A 101 12.54 9.50 4.11
C GLU A 101 12.20 8.39 5.12
N ARG A 102 13.14 8.11 6.02
CA ARG A 102 12.95 7.16 7.12
C ARG A 102 12.10 7.76 8.23
N PRO A 103 11.26 6.96 8.90
CA PRO A 103 10.57 7.42 10.11
C PRO A 103 11.58 7.77 11.22
N ARG A 104 11.27 8.83 11.97
CA ARG A 104 12.05 9.27 13.14
C ARG A 104 11.36 8.99 14.47
N ARG A 105 10.06 8.67 14.43
CA ARG A 105 9.21 8.33 15.55
C ARG A 105 8.20 7.28 15.14
N SER A 106 7.69 6.53 16.10
CA SER A 106 6.54 5.67 15.88
C SER A 106 5.29 6.52 15.64
N SER A 107 4.42 6.05 14.75
CA SER A 107 3.14 6.70 14.45
C SER A 107 2.22 5.75 13.67
N ASN A 108 0.92 6.00 13.73
CA ASN A 108 -0.07 5.36 12.86
C ASN A 108 -0.10 5.97 11.45
N LYS A 109 0.81 6.90 11.13
CA LYS A 109 0.92 7.46 9.78
C LYS A 109 1.54 6.44 8.83
N ARG A 110 0.96 6.35 7.63
CA ARG A 110 1.50 5.57 6.52
C ARG A 110 2.76 6.26 6.02
N VAL A 111 3.89 5.54 6.04
CA VAL A 111 5.15 5.99 5.43
C VAL A 111 5.24 5.34 4.05
N PRO A 112 5.16 6.11 2.96
CA PRO A 112 5.15 5.56 1.61
C PRO A 112 6.53 5.02 1.22
N PHE A 113 6.53 3.96 0.41
CA PHE A 113 7.71 3.43 -0.26
C PHE A 113 7.42 3.13 -1.72
N ARG A 114 8.48 3.08 -2.53
CA ARG A 114 8.47 2.43 -3.85
C ARG A 114 9.10 1.05 -3.74
N TRP A 115 8.70 0.14 -4.60
CA TRP A 115 9.29 -1.20 -4.64
C TRP A 115 9.60 -1.67 -6.06
N ARG A 116 10.55 -2.59 -6.16
CA ARG A 116 10.95 -3.28 -7.41
C ARG A 116 11.23 -4.73 -7.08
N GLY A 117 10.90 -5.63 -7.99
CA GLY A 117 10.93 -7.05 -7.66
C GLY A 117 10.54 -7.96 -8.82
N TYR A 118 10.24 -9.20 -8.48
CA TYR A 118 9.68 -10.19 -9.39
C TYR A 118 8.48 -10.86 -8.71
N GLU A 119 7.58 -11.40 -9.52
CA GLU A 119 6.66 -12.44 -9.05
C GLU A 119 7.43 -13.75 -8.98
N THR A 120 7.34 -14.45 -7.85
CA THR A 120 8.09 -15.67 -7.60
C THR A 120 7.72 -16.74 -8.62
N GLY A 121 8.71 -17.19 -9.39
CA GLY A 121 8.53 -18.22 -10.43
C GLY A 121 8.18 -17.66 -11.81
N GLU A 122 8.07 -16.35 -11.96
CA GLU A 122 7.92 -15.70 -13.26
C GLU A 122 9.20 -14.97 -13.69
N ASN A 123 9.33 -14.74 -15.01
CA ASN A 123 10.45 -14.01 -15.59
C ASN A 123 10.15 -12.51 -15.80
N SER A 124 8.95 -12.04 -15.43
CA SER A 124 8.54 -10.65 -15.60
C SER A 124 8.79 -9.86 -14.32
N GLY A 125 9.71 -8.89 -14.40
CA GLY A 125 10.07 -8.03 -13.28
C GLY A 125 9.14 -6.82 -13.14
N PHE A 126 8.83 -6.49 -11.89
CA PHE A 126 8.22 -5.22 -11.51
C PHE A 126 9.31 -4.14 -11.49
N ALA A 127 9.41 -3.41 -12.60
CA ALA A 127 10.34 -2.30 -12.77
C ALA A 127 9.61 -0.98 -13.04
N GLY A 128 10.18 0.13 -12.56
CA GLY A 128 9.61 1.47 -12.69
C GLY A 128 9.18 2.10 -11.36
N ASP A 129 8.52 3.25 -11.46
CA ASP A 129 8.16 4.09 -10.31
C ASP A 129 6.69 3.99 -9.90
N GLY A 130 5.86 3.24 -10.63
CA GLY A 130 4.44 3.06 -10.34
C GLY A 130 4.13 1.97 -9.32
N ASN A 131 5.15 1.29 -8.80
CA ASN A 131 5.04 0.22 -7.83
C ASN A 131 5.23 0.81 -6.42
N GLU A 132 4.15 0.89 -5.66
CA GLU A 132 4.11 1.63 -4.41
C GLU A 132 3.54 0.82 -3.24
N GLY A 133 3.75 1.33 -2.04
CA GLY A 133 3.18 0.76 -0.84
C GLY A 133 3.40 1.67 0.34
N TRP A 134 3.01 1.20 1.53
CA TRP A 134 3.28 1.95 2.75
C TRP A 134 3.54 1.03 3.94
N ILE A 135 4.26 1.57 4.92
CA ILE A 135 4.46 0.94 6.24
C ILE A 135 4.11 1.93 7.34
N ARG A 136 3.33 1.49 8.32
CA ARG A 136 3.17 2.13 9.63
C ARG A 136 4.19 1.54 10.59
N PHE A 137 4.99 2.42 11.21
CA PHE A 137 5.98 2.01 12.21
C PHE A 137 5.41 2.25 13.61
N LEU A 138 4.95 1.19 14.26
CA LEU A 138 4.12 1.25 15.47
C LEU A 138 4.94 1.19 16.77
N GLY A 139 6.27 1.23 16.66
CA GLY A 139 7.18 1.14 17.79
C GLY A 139 7.35 -0.27 18.34
N GLY A 140 8.39 -0.47 19.15
CA GLY A 140 8.73 -1.79 19.69
C GLY A 140 9.09 -2.82 18.62
N GLY A 141 9.52 -2.37 17.43
CA GLY A 141 9.80 -3.24 16.28
C GLY A 141 8.56 -3.74 15.54
N ARG A 142 7.35 -3.27 15.88
CA ARG A 142 6.10 -3.62 15.18
C ARG A 142 5.90 -2.77 13.95
N ILE A 143 5.46 -3.41 12.87
CA ILE A 143 5.04 -2.76 11.64
C ILE A 143 3.72 -3.33 11.11
N LYS A 144 2.96 -2.50 10.41
CA LYS A 144 1.86 -2.92 9.52
C LYS A 144 2.10 -2.28 8.17
N GLY A 145 1.82 -2.98 7.08
CA GLY A 145 2.05 -2.41 5.77
C GLY A 145 1.15 -2.97 4.69
N TYR A 146 1.39 -2.45 3.50
CA TYR A 146 0.59 -2.68 2.32
C TYR A 146 1.47 -2.56 1.09
N PHE A 147 1.30 -3.48 0.15
CA PHE A 147 1.76 -3.37 -1.23
C PHE A 147 0.55 -3.14 -2.14
N ASP A 148 0.70 -2.25 -3.12
CA ASP A 148 -0.31 -2.01 -4.14
C ASP A 148 -0.62 -3.26 -4.98
N TYR A 149 0.41 -4.08 -5.26
CA TYR A 149 0.28 -5.35 -5.96
C TYR A 149 -0.65 -6.29 -5.21
N GLN A 150 -1.72 -6.72 -5.90
CA GLN A 150 -2.76 -7.60 -5.37
C GLN A 150 -3.37 -7.13 -4.03
N ARG A 151 -3.18 -5.85 -3.67
CA ARG A 151 -3.64 -5.25 -2.39
C ARG A 151 -3.15 -6.04 -1.17
N ILE A 152 -1.90 -6.47 -1.17
CA ILE A 152 -1.35 -7.32 -0.10
C ILE A 152 -1.14 -6.51 1.18
N TYR A 153 -1.90 -6.83 2.22
CA TYR A 153 -1.67 -6.34 3.57
C TYR A 153 -0.76 -7.28 4.35
N PHE A 154 0.10 -6.71 5.20
CA PHE A 154 0.98 -7.49 6.05
C PHE A 154 1.17 -6.84 7.42
N GLN A 155 1.62 -7.66 8.37
CA GLN A 155 2.11 -7.24 9.66
C GLN A 155 3.51 -7.81 9.88
N GLY A 156 4.31 -7.16 10.72
CA GLY A 156 5.65 -7.63 10.98
C GLY A 156 6.19 -7.26 12.35
N GLN A 157 7.16 -8.06 12.80
CA GLN A 157 7.86 -7.87 14.06
C GLN A 157 9.35 -8.02 13.86
N ARG A 158 10.13 -7.02 14.29
CA ARG A 158 11.59 -7.08 14.26
C ARG A 158 12.10 -8.20 15.15
N LYS A 159 13.00 -9.04 14.63
CA LYS A 159 13.69 -10.10 15.39
C LYS A 159 14.51 -9.50 16.54
N SER A 160 14.41 -10.09 17.72
CA SER A 160 15.19 -9.70 18.89
C SER A 160 16.66 -10.13 18.79
N GLY A 161 17.56 -9.47 19.53
CA GLY A 161 18.97 -9.88 19.64
C GLY A 161 19.85 -9.57 18.41
N GLN A 162 19.28 -8.96 17.37
CA GLN A 162 20.05 -8.55 16.19
C GLN A 162 20.92 -7.33 16.46
N ARG A 163 22.07 -7.28 15.76
CA ARG A 163 22.95 -6.11 15.77
C ARG A 163 22.23 -4.87 15.21
N SER A 164 22.74 -3.69 15.53
CA SER A 164 22.20 -2.42 15.06
C SER A 164 22.51 -2.12 13.58
N LYS A 165 23.46 -2.86 12.97
CA LYS A 165 23.71 -2.85 11.53
C LYS A 165 22.88 -3.94 10.86
N SER A 166 22.25 -3.64 9.72
CA SER A 166 21.68 -4.67 8.86
C SER A 166 22.80 -5.60 8.35
N GLY A 167 22.44 -6.85 8.05
CA GLY A 167 23.34 -7.80 7.41
C GLY A 167 23.62 -7.48 5.93
N ILE A 168 22.83 -6.58 5.32
CA ILE A 168 22.94 -6.26 3.89
C ILE A 168 23.56 -4.87 3.72
N ASP A 169 24.60 -4.80 2.89
CA ASP A 169 25.24 -3.54 2.54
C ASP A 169 24.35 -2.69 1.60
N VAL A 170 24.29 -1.38 1.86
CA VAL A 170 23.43 -0.46 1.10
C VAL A 170 23.82 -0.41 -0.37
N SER A 171 25.11 -0.47 -0.70
CA SER A 171 25.55 -0.43 -2.10
C SER A 171 25.04 -1.63 -2.88
N THR A 172 24.95 -2.80 -2.22
CA THR A 172 24.37 -4.00 -2.82
C THR A 172 22.88 -3.82 -3.13
N LEU A 173 22.13 -3.19 -2.22
CA LEU A 173 20.71 -2.88 -2.44
C LEU A 173 20.53 -1.91 -3.60
N GLN A 174 21.37 -0.88 -3.69
CA GLN A 174 21.34 0.12 -4.77
C GLN A 174 21.66 -0.52 -6.12
N SER A 175 22.72 -1.32 -6.23
CA SER A 175 23.06 -1.98 -7.48
C SER A 175 21.97 -2.95 -7.95
N LYS A 176 21.33 -3.68 -7.03
CA LYS A 176 20.17 -4.52 -7.37
C LYS A 176 18.98 -3.68 -7.85
N TRP A 177 18.71 -2.55 -7.21
CA TRP A 177 17.64 -1.63 -7.59
C TRP A 177 17.81 -1.08 -9.01
N ASP A 178 19.04 -0.70 -9.35
CA ASP A 178 19.39 -0.19 -10.67
C ASP A 178 19.26 -1.28 -11.75
N LYS A 179 19.64 -2.52 -11.42
CA LYS A 179 19.47 -3.67 -12.33
C LYS A 179 18.00 -3.89 -12.74
N PHE A 180 17.05 -3.72 -11.83
CA PHE A 180 15.63 -3.76 -12.19
C PHE A 180 15.24 -2.69 -13.22
N GLU A 181 15.83 -1.49 -13.15
CA GLU A 181 15.57 -0.43 -14.16
C GLU A 181 16.12 -0.84 -15.53
N GLU A 182 17.31 -1.42 -15.56
CA GLU A 182 17.94 -1.84 -16.82
C GLU A 182 17.13 -2.94 -17.50
N GLU A 183 16.63 -3.91 -16.72
CA GLU A 183 15.84 -5.03 -17.23
C GLU A 183 14.50 -4.59 -17.85
N LYS A 184 13.93 -3.46 -17.39
CA LYS A 184 12.68 -2.85 -17.89
C LYS A 184 12.63 -2.65 -19.41
N TYR A 185 13.78 -2.52 -20.08
CA TYR A 185 13.88 -2.16 -21.49
C TYR A 185 14.12 -3.36 -22.43
N TRP A 186 14.10 -4.59 -21.93
CA TRP A 186 14.46 -5.79 -22.71
C TRP A 186 13.27 -6.72 -23.05
N TRP A 187 12.04 -6.22 -22.95
CA TRP A 187 10.80 -6.93 -23.31
C TRP A 187 9.88 -6.09 -24.20
#